data_AF-A0A2G6LEH1-F1
#
_entry.id   AF-A0A2G6LEH1-F1
#
_cell.length_a   1.000
_cell.length_b   1.000
_cell.length_c   1.000
_cell.angle_alpha   90.00
_cell.angle_beta   90.00
_cell.angle_gamma   90.00
#
_symmetry.space_group_name_H-M   'P 1'
#
loop_
_entity.id
_entity.type
_entity.pdbx_description
1 polymer ?
#
loop_
_entity_poly.entity_id
_entity_poly.type
_entity_poly.pdbx_seq_one_letter_code
_entity_poly.pdbx_strand_id
1 'polypeptide(L)' 'MPADIPESAVNVNCGNYYHNNEGVIKAIGTKSHSWYIGDELFTKDMFLTMQGDIDRYSIPTRTVKNGELYLSKS' A
#
# COMPACT_ATOMS: atom_id res chain seq x y z
N MET A 1 11.87 7.89 -5.74
CA MET A 1 11.99 6.54 -6.32
C MET A 1 13.30 6.47 -7.12
N PRO A 2 13.88 5.29 -7.34
CA PRO A 2 15.06 5.12 -8.23
C PRO A 2 14.82 5.69 -9.64
N ALA A 3 15.89 5.93 -10.39
CA ALA A 3 15.79 6.49 -11.74
C ALA A 3 15.36 5.47 -12.81
N ASP A 4 15.58 4.18 -12.54
CA ASP A 4 15.37 3.04 -13.42
C ASP A 4 14.08 2.27 -13.14
N ILE A 5 13.10 2.91 -12.48
CA ILE A 5 11.83 2.24 -12.17
C ILE A 5 11.01 1.97 -13.44
N PRO A 6 10.20 0.89 -13.47
CA PRO A 6 9.17 0.73 -14.48
C PRO A 6 8.20 1.92 -14.50
N GLU A 7 7.73 2.32 -15.68
CA GLU A 7 6.72 3.39 -15.83
C GLU A 7 5.41 3.05 -15.10
N SER A 8 5.11 1.76 -14.96
CA SER A 8 3.96 1.24 -14.22
C SER A 8 4.16 1.24 -12.70
N ALA A 9 5.36 1.53 -12.19
CA ALA A 9 5.60 1.57 -10.75
C ALA A 9 4.91 2.78 -10.10
N VAL A 10 4.35 2.57 -8.92
CA VAL A 10 3.69 3.61 -8.12
C VAL A 10 4.17 3.50 -6.68
N ASN A 11 4.51 4.65 -6.11
CA ASN A 11 4.85 4.76 -4.70
C ASN A 11 3.59 4.96 -3.87
N VAL A 12 3.29 4.00 -2.99
CA VAL A 12 2.17 4.08 -2.04
C VAL A 12 2.72 4.35 -0.64
N ASN A 13 2.36 5.49 -0.06
CA ASN A 13 2.70 5.85 1.30
C ASN A 13 1.81 5.07 2.28
N CYS A 14 2.39 4.04 2.90
CA CYS A 14 1.74 3.24 3.94
C CYS A 14 2.02 3.75 5.36
N GLY A 15 2.77 4.84 5.55
CA GLY A 15 3.25 5.28 6.86
C GLY A 15 2.13 5.59 7.85
N ASN A 16 1.12 6.34 7.41
CA ASN A 16 -0.05 6.65 8.23
C ASN A 16 -0.83 5.39 8.61
N TYR A 17 -1.04 4.48 7.64
CA TYR A 17 -1.72 3.22 7.90
C TYR A 17 -0.94 2.36 8.90
N TYR A 18 0.36 2.21 8.69
CA TYR A 18 1.25 1.45 9.57
C TYR A 18 1.21 1.98 11.00
N HIS A 19 1.40 3.30 11.19
CA HIS A 19 1.45 3.91 12.52
C HIS A 19 0.13 3.75 13.27
N ASN A 20 -1.00 3.96 12.59
CA ASN A 20 -2.34 3.83 13.18
C ASN A 20 -2.69 2.39 13.57
N ASN A 21 -2.12 1.39 12.89
CA ASN A 21 -2.39 -0.03 13.16
C ASN A 21 -1.23 -0.71 13.90
N GLU A 22 -0.22 0.05 14.33
CA GLU A 22 1.04 -0.51 14.82
C GLU A 22 0.85 -1.49 15.98
N GLY A 23 -0.09 -1.20 16.88
CA GLY A 23 -0.40 -2.02 18.05
C GLY A 23 -1.12 -3.34 17.75
N VAL A 24 -1.68 -3.50 16.55
CA VAL A 24 -2.47 -4.69 16.16
C VAL A 24 -1.84 -5.50 15.02
N ILE A 25 -0.78 -4.99 14.39
CA ILE A 25 -0.04 -5.69 13.33
C ILE A 25 0.57 -6.98 13.88
N LYS A 26 0.23 -8.11 13.25
CA LYS A 26 0.83 -9.42 13.49
C LYS A 26 1.86 -9.71 12.39
N ALA A 27 3.11 -9.36 12.66
CA ALA A 27 4.21 -9.56 11.71
C ALA A 27 4.84 -10.95 11.85
N ILE A 28 5.30 -11.49 10.73
CA ILE A 28 6.14 -12.70 10.69
C ILE A 28 7.61 -12.24 10.61
N GLY A 29 8.40 -12.44 11.66
CA GLY A 29 9.78 -11.95 11.71
C GLY A 29 9.86 -10.42 11.88
N THR A 30 10.61 -9.75 11.01
CA THR A 30 10.87 -8.30 11.14
C THR A 30 9.66 -7.47 10.73
N LYS A 31 9.03 -6.81 11.71
CA LYS A 31 7.81 -6.02 11.54
C LYS A 31 7.86 -5.00 10.41
N SER A 32 8.97 -4.31 10.20
CA SER A 32 9.10 -3.32 9.12
C SER A 32 9.00 -3.93 7.71
N HIS A 33 9.22 -5.23 7.56
CA HIS A 33 9.23 -5.94 6.26
C HIS A 33 8.09 -6.94 6.10
N SER A 34 7.34 -7.23 7.17
CA SER A 34 6.30 -8.25 7.12
C SER A 34 4.95 -7.81 7.68
N TRP A 35 4.81 -6.53 8.06
CA TRP A 35 3.56 -6.01 8.59
C TRP A 35 2.36 -6.19 7.65
N TYR A 36 2.61 -6.16 6.34
CA TYR A 36 1.58 -6.26 5.31
C TYR A 36 1.17 -7.71 5.00
N ILE A 37 1.93 -8.69 5.50
CA ILE A 37 1.61 -10.10 5.30
C ILE A 37 0.41 -10.46 6.17
N GLY A 38 -0.72 -10.77 5.54
CA GLY A 38 -1.98 -11.03 6.24
C GLY A 38 -2.76 -9.77 6.63
N ASP A 39 -2.31 -8.58 6.21
CA ASP A 39 -3.10 -7.35 6.35
C ASP A 39 -4.20 -7.31 5.28
N GLU A 40 -5.46 -7.24 5.70
CA GLU A 40 -6.62 -7.35 4.80
C GLU A 40 -6.67 -6.19 3.79
N LEU A 41 -6.42 -4.96 4.24
CA LEU A 41 -6.50 -3.78 3.39
C LEU A 41 -5.40 -3.76 2.34
N PHE A 42 -4.16 -4.01 2.75
CA PHE A 42 -3.02 -4.10 1.84
C PHE A 42 -3.17 -5.28 0.87
N THR A 43 -3.67 -6.43 1.33
CA THR A 43 -3.91 -7.59 0.48
C THR A 43 -4.94 -7.28 -0.61
N LYS A 44 -6.00 -6.54 -0.27
CA LYS A 44 -6.99 -6.07 -1.25
C LYS A 44 -6.38 -5.10 -2.27
N ASP A 45 -5.57 -4.14 -1.83
CA ASP A 45 -4.88 -3.19 -2.72
C ASP A 45 -3.92 -3.92 -3.68
N MET A 46 -3.15 -4.89 -3.15
CA MET A 46 -2.26 -5.74 -3.93
C MET A 46 -3.03 -6.56 -4.96
N PHE A 47 -4.16 -7.17 -4.58
CA PHE A 47 -5.01 -7.94 -5.48
C PHE A 47 -5.51 -7.09 -6.66
N LEU A 48 -6.05 -5.90 -6.39
CA LEU A 48 -6.55 -5.00 -7.42
C LEU A 48 -5.40 -4.50 -8.33
N THR A 49 -4.22 -4.27 -7.76
CA THR A 49 -3.01 -3.92 -8.52
C THR A 49 -2.61 -5.04 -9.48
N MET A 50 -2.63 -6.29 -9.02
CA MET A 50 -2.27 -7.46 -9.82
C MET A 50 -3.29 -7.76 -10.92
N GLN A 51 -4.57 -7.53 -10.63
CA GLN A 51 -5.65 -7.74 -11.60
C GLN A 51 -5.52 -6.79 -12.80
N GLY A 52 -5.12 -5.53 -12.55
CA GLY A 52 -4.86 -4.55 -13.61
C GLY A 52 -6.11 -3.95 -14.28
N ASP A 53 -7.31 -4.33 -13.84
CA ASP A 53 -8.58 -3.80 -14.36
C ASP A 53 -8.83 -2.34 -13.92
N ILE A 54 -8.19 -1.90 -12.83
CA ILE A 54 -8.25 -0.53 -12.32
C ILE A 54 -6.88 0.10 -12.50
N ASP A 55 -6.82 1.32 -13.02
CA ASP A 55 -5.57 2.06 -13.06
C ASP A 55 -4.99 2.18 -11.64
N ARG A 56 -3.68 2.01 -11.53
CA ARG A 56 -2.92 2.07 -10.28
C ARG A 56 -3.18 3.34 -9.47
N TYR A 57 -3.47 4.49 -10.06
CA TYR A 57 -3.80 5.69 -9.27
C TYR A 57 -5.25 5.73 -8.76
N SER A 58 -6.10 4.83 -9.27
CA SER A 58 -7.55 4.82 -9.06
C SER A 58 -8.04 3.64 -8.19
N ILE A 59 -7.14 2.84 -7.62
CA ILE A 59 -7.52 1.75 -6.71
C ILE A 59 -8.28 2.36 -5.51
N PRO A 60 -9.48 1.85 -5.15
CA PRO A 60 -10.33 2.47 -4.12
C PRO A 60 -9.69 2.64 -2.74
N THR A 61 -8.67 1.84 -2.43
CA THR A 61 -7.90 1.90 -1.18
C THR A 61 -6.80 2.96 -1.21
N ARG A 62 -6.78 3.83 -2.22
CA ARG A 62 -5.77 4.87 -2.40
C ARG A 62 -6.39 6.26 -2.34
N THR A 63 -5.73 7.15 -1.61
CA THR A 63 -6.11 8.57 -1.54
C THR A 63 -4.90 9.45 -1.85
N VAL A 64 -5.07 10.42 -2.75
CA VAL A 64 -4.03 11.44 -3.01
C VAL A 64 -4.11 12.54 -1.96
N LYS A 65 -3.00 12.81 -1.27
CA LYS A 65 -2.84 13.96 -0.34
C LYS A 65 -1.47 14.58 -0.56
N ASN A 66 -1.42 15.89 -0.74
CA ASN A 66 -0.15 16.63 -0.94
C ASN A 66 0.75 16.06 -2.05
N GLY A 67 0.16 15.51 -3.12
CA GLY A 67 0.91 14.90 -4.23
C GLY A 67 1.42 13.48 -3.98
N GLU A 68 1.17 12.91 -2.80
CA GLU A 68 1.50 11.52 -2.49
C GLU A 68 0.24 10.65 -2.47
N LEU A 69 0.40 9.38 -2.85
CA LEU A 69 -0.66 8.38 -2.85
C LEU A 69 -0.59 7.58 -1.56
N TYR A 70 -1.63 7.62 -0.73
CA TYR A 70 -1.66 6.94 0.57
C TYR A 70 -2.52 5.69 0.53
N LEU A 71 -2.11 4.65 1.28
CA LEU A 71 -3.00 3.55 1.63
C LEU A 71 -4.04 4.05 2.64
N SER A 72 -5.32 3.92 2.30
CA SER A 72 -6.45 4.37 3.11
C SER A 72 -7.61 3.40 3.00
N LYS A 73 -8.42 3.29 4.06
CA LYS A 73 -9.71 2.59 3.96
C LYS A 73 -10.61 3.37 3.00
N SER A 74 -11.22 2.66 2.05
CA SER A 74 -12.26 3.17 1.15
C SER A 74 -13.51 3.58 1.91
#